data_AF-A0A975HCA4-F1
#
_entry.id   AF-A0A975HCA4-F1
#
_cell.length_a   1.000
_cell.length_b   1.000
_cell.length_c   1.000
_cell.angle_alpha   90.00
_cell.angle_beta   90.00
_cell.angle_gamma   90.00
#
_symmetry.space_group_name_H-M   'P 1'
#
loop_
_entity.id
_entity.type
_entity.pdbx_description
1 polymer ?
#
loop_
_entity_poly.entity_id
_entity_poly.type
_entity_poly.pdbx_seq_one_letter_code
_entity_poly.pdbx_strand_id
1 'polypeptide(L)'
;MADENKGNNMSPADASELLRRMKAIASDLWREPPEDVVPEPKKQEAKPAKVVVKKPKIGIENLWMTADETIEWTDALAHEWPTDGLTPQHLWEFYHQHAEAVLNGDLTAYTEVLRKANPLGELMEYAHGISMRAPDPDRLEAMFTGKDEHMEKNAKQYLSAMGVRIARDLLACLPVSEVRVTASWKGETVMDAVYRREQLLHKNFSFLDPVKLTEECGAVFN
;
A
#
# COMPACT_ATOMS: atom_id res chain seq x y z
N MET A 1 -2.36 39.70 -45.08
CA MET A 1 -1.16 38.84 -45.10
C MET A 1 -1.44 37.71 -44.13
N ALA A 2 -1.71 36.51 -44.66
CA ALA A 2 -2.05 35.34 -43.88
C ALA A 2 -0.77 34.56 -43.57
N ASP A 3 -0.55 34.23 -42.29
CA ASP A 3 0.54 33.40 -41.81
C ASP A 3 0.07 31.94 -41.80
N GLU A 4 0.75 31.08 -42.58
CA GLU A 4 0.46 29.65 -42.67
C GLU A 4 1.32 28.84 -41.70
N ASN A 5 0.60 28.10 -40.86
CA ASN A 5 1.03 27.04 -39.96
C ASN A 5 1.74 25.90 -40.73
N LYS A 6 3.06 25.75 -40.57
CA LYS A 6 3.80 24.57 -41.08
C LYS A 6 3.94 23.51 -39.98
N GLY A 7 3.01 22.56 -40.00
CA GLY A 7 3.12 21.30 -39.26
C GLY A 7 4.32 20.47 -39.76
N ASN A 8 5.19 20.10 -38.84
CA ASN A 8 6.37 19.26 -39.10
C ASN A 8 5.93 17.79 -39.23
N ASN A 9 5.48 17.38 -40.43
CA ASN A 9 5.21 15.98 -40.74
C ASN A 9 6.52 15.28 -41.17
N MET A 10 7.05 14.42 -40.31
CA MET A 10 8.19 13.57 -40.61
C MET A 10 7.78 12.45 -41.58
N SER A 11 8.56 12.23 -42.63
CA SER A 11 8.27 11.23 -43.66
C SER A 11 8.38 9.79 -43.10
N PRO A 12 7.56 8.83 -43.56
CA PRO A 12 7.66 7.42 -43.17
C PRO A 12 9.05 6.81 -43.44
N ALA A 13 9.78 7.33 -44.42
CA ALA A 13 11.16 6.94 -44.72
C ALA A 13 12.14 7.39 -43.62
N ASP A 14 11.96 8.61 -43.10
CA ASP A 14 12.80 9.18 -42.03
C ASP A 14 12.53 8.51 -40.67
N ALA A 15 11.27 8.14 -40.41
CA ALA A 15 10.89 7.38 -39.23
C ALA A 15 11.49 5.95 -39.24
N SER A 16 11.56 5.32 -40.42
CA SER A 16 12.15 3.99 -40.58
C SER A 16 13.67 3.99 -40.42
N GLU A 17 14.35 5.04 -40.91
CA GLU A 17 15.79 5.24 -40.73
C GLU A 17 16.14 5.53 -39.26
N LEU A 18 15.31 6.30 -38.55
CA LEU A 18 15.45 6.56 -37.12
C LEU A 18 15.30 5.27 -36.29
N LEU A 19 14.28 4.45 -36.58
CA LEU A 19 14.07 3.16 -35.92
C LEU A 19 15.21 2.18 -36.20
N ARG A 20 15.77 2.17 -37.42
CA ARG A 20 16.92 1.34 -37.77
C ARG A 20 18.19 1.76 -37.01
N ARG A 21 18.41 3.07 -36.84
CA ARG A 21 19.53 3.61 -36.03
C ARG A 21 19.34 3.32 -34.54
N MET A 22 18.13 3.46 -34.00
CA MET A 22 17.83 3.12 -32.60
C MET A 22 18.00 1.63 -32.32
N LYS A 23 17.64 0.76 -33.28
CA LYS A 23 17.81 -0.69 -33.15
C LYS A 23 19.28 -1.12 -33.23
N ALA A 24 20.10 -0.41 -34.00
CA ALA A 24 21.56 -0.62 -34.03
C ALA A 24 22.22 -0.22 -32.70
N ILE A 25 21.77 0.88 -32.07
CA ILE A 25 22.26 1.31 -30.75
C ILE A 25 21.81 0.34 -29.66
N ALA A 26 20.56 -0.14 -29.70
CA ALA A 26 20.05 -1.13 -28.75
C ALA A 26 20.73 -2.51 -28.89
N SER A 27 21.21 -2.86 -30.10
CA SER A 27 21.95 -4.10 -30.34
C SER A 27 23.39 -4.08 -29.82
N ASP A 28 24.00 -2.89 -29.69
CA ASP A 28 25.39 -2.75 -29.20
C ASP A 28 25.46 -2.65 -27.66
N LEU A 29 24.32 -2.37 -27.01
CA LEU A 29 24.16 -2.37 -25.55
C LEU A 29 24.00 -3.77 -24.92
N TRP A 30 23.78 -4.81 -25.73
CA TRP A 30 23.58 -6.21 -25.29
C TRP A 30 24.49 -7.20 -26.02
N ARG A 31 25.72 -6.78 -26.31
CA ARG A 31 26.76 -7.70 -26.76
C ARG A 31 27.38 -8.36 -25.54
N GLU A 32 27.15 -9.66 -25.36
CA GLU A 32 27.88 -10.44 -24.36
C GLU A 32 29.39 -10.35 -24.65
N PRO A 33 30.23 -10.09 -23.63
CA PRO A 33 31.68 -10.09 -23.83
C PRO A 33 32.15 -11.52 -24.11
N PRO A 34 33.20 -11.72 -24.92
CA PRO A 34 33.79 -13.03 -25.09
C PRO A 34 34.29 -13.57 -23.75
N GLU A 35 34.05 -14.85 -23.50
CA GLU A 35 34.69 -15.61 -22.43
C GLU A 35 36.21 -15.46 -22.57
N ASP A 36 36.91 -15.29 -21.44
CA ASP A 36 38.36 -15.05 -21.29
C ASP A 36 38.85 -13.60 -21.24
N VAL A 37 38.34 -12.81 -20.29
CA VAL A 37 39.16 -11.78 -19.64
C VAL A 37 38.80 -11.71 -18.14
N VAL A 38 39.69 -12.19 -17.28
CA VAL A 38 39.65 -11.90 -15.84
C VAL A 38 40.38 -10.58 -15.60
N PRO A 39 39.72 -9.56 -15.03
CA PRO A 39 40.42 -8.65 -14.14
C PRO A 39 39.71 -8.48 -12.77
N GLU A 40 40.56 -8.25 -11.78
CA GLU A 40 40.41 -8.18 -10.31
C GLU A 40 39.16 -7.51 -9.69
N PRO A 41 38.82 -7.86 -8.42
CA PRO A 41 37.54 -7.56 -7.83
C PRO A 41 37.40 -6.07 -7.48
N LYS A 42 36.63 -5.33 -8.27
CA LYS A 42 36.03 -4.08 -7.79
C LYS A 42 34.97 -4.44 -6.76
N LYS A 43 35.18 -4.01 -5.51
CA LYS A 43 34.13 -4.00 -4.48
C LYS A 43 32.94 -3.21 -5.03
N GLN A 44 31.94 -3.93 -5.51
CA GLN A 44 30.63 -3.36 -5.77
C GLN A 44 30.07 -2.94 -4.41
N GLU A 45 29.91 -1.64 -4.21
CA GLU A 45 29.01 -1.13 -3.19
C GLU A 45 27.62 -1.67 -3.53
N ALA A 46 27.23 -2.72 -2.81
CA ALA A 46 25.89 -3.22 -2.82
C ALA A 46 24.97 -2.04 -2.48
N LYS A 47 24.06 -1.69 -3.39
CA LYS A 47 22.90 -0.87 -3.04
C LYS A 47 22.31 -1.51 -1.78
N PRO A 48 22.14 -0.77 -0.66
CA PRO A 48 21.69 -1.38 0.56
C PRO A 48 20.32 -2.01 0.28
N ALA A 49 20.28 -3.34 0.37
CA ALA A 49 19.03 -4.06 0.46
C ALA A 49 18.27 -3.41 1.61
N LYS A 50 17.07 -2.88 1.35
CA LYS A 50 16.17 -2.47 2.41
C LYS A 50 16.07 -3.65 3.35
N VAL A 51 16.64 -3.52 4.55
CA VAL A 51 16.41 -4.46 5.64
C VAL A 51 14.95 -4.27 6.01
N VAL A 52 14.07 -4.97 5.29
CA VAL A 52 12.72 -5.22 5.76
C VAL A 52 12.93 -6.11 6.96
N VAL A 53 12.94 -5.51 8.15
CA VAL A 53 12.87 -6.26 9.40
C VAL A 53 11.61 -7.12 9.28
N LYS A 54 11.78 -8.41 9.01
CA LYS A 54 10.66 -9.34 8.97
C LYS A 54 10.11 -9.39 10.39
N LYS A 55 9.00 -8.69 10.64
CA LYS A 55 8.22 -8.85 11.87
C LYS A 55 7.94 -10.37 12.02
N PRO A 56 8.02 -10.92 13.25
CA PRO A 56 7.70 -12.33 13.48
C PRO A 56 6.31 -12.65 12.91
N LYS A 57 6.18 -13.80 12.24
CA LYS A 57 4.94 -14.18 11.58
C LYS A 57 3.83 -14.35 12.62
N ILE A 58 2.86 -13.45 12.61
CA ILE A 58 1.72 -13.45 13.52
C ILE A 58 0.72 -14.50 13.02
N GLY A 59 0.39 -15.50 13.84
CA GLY A 59 -0.66 -16.44 13.46
C GLY A 59 -1.99 -15.72 13.27
N ILE A 60 -2.85 -16.24 12.37
CA ILE A 60 -4.15 -15.62 12.07
C ILE A 60 -5.02 -15.46 13.32
N GLU A 61 -4.83 -16.33 14.31
CA GLU A 61 -5.47 -16.33 15.61
C GLU A 61 -5.10 -15.14 16.51
N ASN A 62 -4.12 -14.32 16.14
CA ASN A 62 -3.74 -13.11 16.88
C ASN A 62 -3.63 -11.88 15.98
N LEU A 63 -3.97 -12.00 14.69
CA LEU A 63 -3.70 -10.96 13.69
C LEU A 63 -4.31 -9.60 14.09
N TRP A 64 -5.54 -9.59 14.60
CA TRP A 64 -6.24 -8.35 14.96
C TRP A 64 -5.67 -7.65 16.20
N MET A 65 -4.81 -8.30 16.98
CA MET A 65 -4.27 -7.74 18.22
C MET A 65 -3.24 -6.66 17.94
N THR A 66 -2.43 -6.83 16.90
CA THR A 66 -1.43 -5.85 16.48
C THR A 66 -2.01 -4.84 15.48
N ALA A 67 -1.51 -3.60 15.53
CA ALA A 67 -1.67 -2.65 14.44
C ALA A 67 -0.50 -1.72 14.27
N ASP A 68 -0.43 -1.06 13.11
CA ASP A 68 0.50 0.02 12.89
C ASP A 68 0.19 1.20 13.84
N GLU A 69 1.23 1.98 14.15
CA GLU A 69 1.09 3.18 14.96
C GLU A 69 0.41 4.28 14.14
N THR A 70 -0.36 5.13 14.83
CA THR A 70 -1.07 6.22 14.17
C THR A 70 -0.08 7.28 13.71
N ILE A 71 -0.22 7.72 12.47
CA ILE A 71 0.53 8.85 11.94
C ILE A 71 -0.10 10.13 12.51
N GLU A 72 0.65 10.84 13.34
CA GLU A 72 0.23 12.11 13.92
C GLU A 72 0.38 13.24 12.91
N TRP A 73 -0.57 13.35 11.97
CA TRP A 73 -0.50 14.30 10.85
C TRP A 73 -0.38 15.78 11.26
N THR A 74 -1.00 16.16 12.40
CA THR A 74 -0.85 17.52 12.92
C THR A 74 0.58 17.77 13.41
N ASP A 75 1.21 16.75 14.00
CA ASP A 75 2.59 16.83 14.45
C ASP A 75 3.57 16.82 13.27
N ALA A 76 3.31 15.96 12.28
CA ALA A 76 4.03 15.94 11.02
C ALA A 76 3.94 17.29 10.29
N LEU A 77 2.82 18.01 10.36
CA LEU A 77 2.72 19.36 9.80
C LEU A 77 3.54 20.39 10.60
N ALA A 78 3.53 20.28 11.93
CA ALA A 78 4.14 21.26 12.81
C ALA A 78 5.66 21.16 12.95
N HIS A 79 6.22 19.95 12.77
CA HIS A 79 7.63 19.68 13.04
C HIS A 79 8.38 19.11 11.83
N GLU A 80 9.54 19.70 11.52
CA GLU A 80 10.42 19.24 10.44
C GLU A 80 11.10 17.88 10.73
N TRP A 81 11.12 17.45 12.00
CA TRP A 81 11.83 16.26 12.48
C TRP A 81 10.89 15.36 13.30
N PRO A 82 11.07 14.03 13.27
CA PRO A 82 10.24 13.11 14.03
C PRO A 82 10.38 13.36 15.53
N THR A 83 9.24 13.58 16.20
CA THR A 83 9.18 13.81 17.67
C THR A 83 8.97 12.51 18.45
N ASP A 84 8.53 11.45 17.77
CA ASP A 84 8.19 10.16 18.35
C ASP A 84 9.41 9.27 18.66
N GLY A 85 10.57 9.55 18.05
CA GLY A 85 11.77 8.72 18.17
C GLY A 85 11.65 7.33 17.51
N LEU A 86 10.57 7.07 16.78
CA LEU A 86 10.23 5.79 16.17
C LEU A 86 10.22 5.89 14.64
N THR A 87 9.74 7.01 14.10
CA THR A 87 9.60 7.20 12.66
C THR A 87 10.97 7.50 12.02
N PRO A 88 11.42 6.70 11.05
CA PRO A 88 12.65 7.00 10.31
C PRO A 88 12.56 8.36 9.61
N GLN A 89 13.63 9.15 9.67
CA GLN A 89 13.66 10.52 9.12
C GLN A 89 13.15 10.61 7.66
N HIS A 90 13.61 9.72 6.77
CA HIS A 90 13.19 9.73 5.36
C HIS A 90 11.69 9.48 5.15
N LEU A 91 11.03 8.81 6.12
CA LEU A 91 9.59 8.57 6.10
C LEU A 91 8.85 9.77 6.71
N TRP A 92 9.41 10.37 7.78
CA TRP A 92 8.92 11.62 8.35
C TRP A 92 8.93 12.76 7.35
N GLU A 93 10.03 12.96 6.62
CA GLU A 93 10.14 13.97 5.56
C GLU A 93 9.02 13.83 4.52
N PHE A 94 8.69 12.59 4.17
CA PHE A 94 7.55 12.32 3.28
C PHE A 94 6.22 12.69 3.95
N TYR A 95 5.99 12.34 5.21
CA TYR A 95 4.77 12.73 5.92
C TYR A 95 4.64 14.24 6.09
N HIS A 96 5.71 14.93 6.50
CA HIS A 96 5.78 16.38 6.63
C HIS A 96 5.40 17.07 5.31
N GLN A 97 5.94 16.61 4.18
CA GLN A 97 5.63 17.14 2.85
C GLN A 97 4.15 16.97 2.44
N HIS A 98 3.46 15.96 2.95
CA HIS A 98 2.07 15.64 2.58
C HIS A 98 1.05 16.06 3.64
N ALA A 99 1.50 16.48 4.83
CA ALA A 99 0.63 16.65 5.99
C ALA A 99 -0.48 17.67 5.76
N GLU A 100 -0.18 18.83 5.17
CA GLU A 100 -1.18 19.84 4.86
C GLU A 100 -2.25 19.31 3.90
N ALA A 101 -1.84 18.66 2.80
CA ALA A 101 -2.76 18.09 1.81
C ALA A 101 -3.63 16.98 2.43
N VAL A 102 -3.03 16.13 3.27
CA VAL A 102 -3.73 15.05 3.98
C VAL A 102 -4.78 15.61 4.95
N LEU A 103 -4.42 16.62 5.74
CA LEU A 103 -5.34 17.27 6.68
C LEU A 103 -6.47 18.03 5.98
N ASN A 104 -6.22 18.51 4.77
CA ASN A 104 -7.23 19.13 3.91
C ASN A 104 -8.08 18.13 3.12
N GLY A 105 -7.86 16.82 3.28
CA GLY A 105 -8.65 15.79 2.62
C GLY A 105 -8.33 15.57 1.14
N ASP A 106 -7.11 15.87 0.69
CA ASP A 106 -6.69 15.65 -0.69
C ASP A 106 -6.57 14.14 -1.01
N LEU A 107 -7.40 13.65 -1.94
CA LEU A 107 -7.44 12.23 -2.32
C LEU A 107 -6.21 11.77 -3.11
N THR A 108 -5.55 12.69 -3.82
CA THR A 108 -4.27 12.41 -4.49
C THR A 108 -3.21 12.14 -3.43
N ALA A 109 -3.12 13.01 -2.42
CA ALA A 109 -2.21 12.83 -1.29
C ALA A 109 -2.51 11.51 -0.53
N TYR A 110 -3.78 11.18 -0.29
CA TYR A 110 -4.16 9.90 0.33
C TYR A 110 -3.65 8.71 -0.47
N THR A 111 -3.82 8.75 -1.80
CA THR A 111 -3.37 7.68 -2.69
C THR A 111 -1.84 7.53 -2.65
N GLU A 112 -1.11 8.64 -2.66
CA GLU A 112 0.35 8.63 -2.59
C GLU A 112 0.87 8.10 -1.25
N VAL A 113 0.24 8.51 -0.13
CA VAL A 113 0.54 8.01 1.21
C VAL A 113 0.28 6.51 1.32
N LEU A 114 -0.88 6.03 0.88
CA LEU A 114 -1.22 4.60 0.92
C LEU A 114 -0.22 3.76 0.13
N ARG A 115 0.23 4.25 -1.04
CA ARG A 115 1.25 3.59 -1.86
C ARG A 115 2.62 3.57 -1.19
N LYS A 116 3.01 4.68 -0.55
CA LYS A 116 4.34 4.84 0.05
C LYS A 116 4.47 4.12 1.39
N ALA A 117 3.48 4.30 2.28
CA ALA A 117 3.42 3.67 3.59
C ALA A 117 3.12 2.18 3.48
N ASN A 118 2.31 1.77 2.49
CA ASN A 118 1.91 0.39 2.24
C ASN A 118 1.44 -0.34 3.52
N PRO A 119 0.43 0.20 4.22
CA PRO A 119 0.03 -0.25 5.56
C PRO A 119 -0.46 -1.71 5.58
N LEU A 120 -1.00 -2.20 4.46
CA LEU A 120 -1.53 -3.57 4.36
C LEU A 120 -0.50 -4.57 3.79
N GLY A 121 0.75 -4.16 3.60
CA GLY A 121 1.77 -4.96 2.92
C GLY A 121 2.04 -6.31 3.59
N GLU A 122 2.06 -6.36 4.91
CA GLU A 122 2.23 -7.62 5.68
C GLU A 122 1.01 -8.55 5.58
N LEU A 123 -0.17 -8.02 5.26
CA LEU A 123 -1.41 -8.78 5.20
C LEU A 123 -1.56 -9.58 3.90
N MET A 124 -0.74 -9.26 2.89
CA MET A 124 -0.67 -10.02 1.64
C MET A 124 -0.29 -11.48 1.85
N GLU A 125 0.34 -11.83 2.98
CA GLU A 125 0.62 -13.23 3.32
C GLU A 125 -0.64 -14.03 3.66
N TYR A 126 -1.75 -13.39 4.04
CA TYR A 126 -2.99 -14.04 4.49
C TYR A 126 -4.12 -13.97 3.46
N ALA A 127 -3.94 -13.26 2.34
CA ALA A 127 -4.93 -13.08 1.29
C ALA A 127 -4.34 -13.41 -0.10
N HIS A 128 -5.18 -13.72 -1.08
CA HIS A 128 -4.74 -13.82 -2.48
C HIS A 128 -4.44 -12.45 -3.08
N GLY A 129 -5.12 -11.42 -2.60
CA GLY A 129 -4.92 -10.04 -3.00
C GLY A 129 -5.65 -9.10 -2.04
N ILE A 130 -5.12 -7.90 -1.93
CA ILE A 130 -5.72 -6.79 -1.17
C ILE A 130 -5.64 -5.55 -2.05
N SER A 131 -6.72 -4.80 -2.14
CA SER A 131 -6.77 -3.48 -2.76
C SER A 131 -7.38 -2.46 -1.81
N MET A 132 -7.04 -1.20 -2.01
CA MET A 132 -7.52 -0.09 -1.21
C MET A 132 -7.79 1.13 -2.08
N ARG A 133 -8.77 1.95 -1.71
CA ARG A 133 -9.08 3.23 -2.35
C ARG A 133 -9.66 4.24 -1.36
N ALA A 134 -9.52 5.51 -1.69
CA ALA A 134 -10.15 6.62 -0.98
C ALA A 134 -11.28 7.20 -1.85
N PRO A 135 -12.54 6.77 -1.68
CA PRO A 135 -13.67 7.34 -2.41
C PRO A 135 -13.93 8.80 -2.07
N ASP A 136 -13.64 9.21 -0.84
CA ASP A 136 -13.86 10.55 -0.31
C ASP A 136 -12.94 10.81 0.90
N PRO A 137 -12.83 12.06 1.40
CA PRO A 137 -11.88 12.39 2.46
C PRO A 137 -12.18 11.75 3.83
N ASP A 138 -13.39 11.23 4.03
CA ASP A 138 -13.81 10.70 5.34
C ASP A 138 -13.90 9.17 5.37
N ARG A 139 -13.78 8.52 4.21
CA ARG A 139 -13.85 7.06 4.08
C ARG A 139 -12.70 6.48 3.27
N LEU A 140 -12.20 5.35 3.74
CA LEU A 140 -11.44 4.39 2.91
C LEU A 140 -12.25 3.13 2.64
N GLU A 141 -11.94 2.49 1.52
CA GLU A 141 -12.45 1.17 1.21
C GLU A 141 -11.31 0.20 0.95
N ALA A 142 -11.40 -0.99 1.52
CA ALA A 142 -10.47 -2.09 1.27
C ALA A 142 -11.23 -3.33 0.82
N MET A 143 -10.66 -4.02 -0.16
CA MET A 143 -11.18 -5.29 -0.64
C MET A 143 -10.08 -6.35 -0.54
N PHE A 144 -10.39 -7.54 -0.03
CA PHE A 144 -9.47 -8.66 -0.07
C PHE A 144 -10.11 -9.93 -0.58
N THR A 145 -9.28 -10.83 -1.12
CA THR A 145 -9.69 -12.17 -1.55
C THR A 145 -9.15 -13.21 -0.59
N GLY A 146 -10.06 -13.95 0.05
CA GLY A 146 -9.74 -14.94 1.06
C GLY A 146 -9.01 -16.16 0.52
N LYS A 147 -8.05 -16.70 1.28
CA LYS A 147 -7.34 -17.95 0.94
C LYS A 147 -8.10 -19.18 1.42
N ASP A 148 -8.12 -20.23 0.60
CA ASP A 148 -8.82 -21.49 0.89
C ASP A 148 -8.44 -22.08 2.26
N GLU A 149 -7.14 -22.13 2.57
CA GLU A 149 -6.63 -22.70 3.83
C GLU A 149 -7.21 -22.04 5.10
N HIS A 150 -7.54 -20.74 5.03
CA HIS A 150 -8.13 -20.00 6.13
C HIS A 150 -9.66 -20.05 6.10
N MET A 151 -10.24 -19.94 4.90
CA MET A 151 -11.69 -20.00 4.68
C MET A 151 -12.26 -21.35 5.11
N GLU A 152 -11.61 -22.47 4.76
CA GLU A 152 -12.09 -23.81 5.08
C GLU A 152 -11.93 -24.17 6.56
N LYS A 153 -10.94 -23.58 7.24
CA LYS A 153 -10.68 -23.86 8.66
C LYS A 153 -11.63 -23.13 9.58
N ASN A 154 -11.76 -21.81 9.43
CA ASN A 154 -12.66 -20.97 10.22
C ASN A 154 -12.87 -19.62 9.51
N ALA A 155 -13.72 -19.62 8.48
CA ALA A 155 -14.01 -18.45 7.66
C ALA A 155 -14.37 -17.21 8.50
N LYS A 156 -15.34 -17.32 9.41
CA LYS A 156 -15.86 -16.15 10.13
C LYS A 156 -14.78 -15.48 10.98
N GLN A 157 -13.97 -16.26 11.70
CA GLN A 157 -12.88 -15.70 12.50
C GLN A 157 -11.76 -15.13 11.63
N TYR A 158 -11.39 -15.80 10.54
CA TYR A 158 -10.41 -15.30 9.58
C TYR A 158 -10.85 -13.96 8.98
N LEU A 159 -12.08 -13.89 8.46
CA LEU A 159 -12.65 -12.71 7.82
C LEU A 159 -12.70 -11.54 8.80
N SER A 160 -13.14 -11.79 10.03
CA SER A 160 -13.22 -10.77 11.08
C SER A 160 -11.83 -10.29 11.53
N ALA A 161 -10.87 -11.20 11.70
CA ALA A 161 -9.49 -10.88 12.06
C ALA A 161 -8.82 -10.00 10.99
N MET A 162 -8.96 -10.37 9.72
CA MET A 162 -8.49 -9.58 8.58
C MET A 162 -9.18 -8.22 8.52
N GLY A 163 -10.51 -8.19 8.66
CA GLY A 163 -11.30 -6.96 8.62
C GLY A 163 -10.87 -5.95 9.67
N VAL A 164 -10.76 -6.39 10.94
CA VAL A 164 -10.31 -5.54 12.04
C VAL A 164 -8.88 -5.06 11.82
N ARG A 165 -7.96 -5.95 11.44
CA ARG A 165 -6.55 -5.60 11.19
C ARG A 165 -6.44 -4.53 10.09
N ILE A 166 -7.09 -4.75 8.95
CA ILE A 166 -7.11 -3.81 7.81
C ILE A 166 -7.67 -2.46 8.23
N ALA A 167 -8.82 -2.44 8.89
CA ALA A 167 -9.45 -1.20 9.32
C ALA A 167 -8.53 -0.41 10.25
N ARG A 168 -7.91 -1.07 11.23
CA ARG A 168 -6.99 -0.43 12.17
C ARG A 168 -5.78 0.18 11.48
N ASP A 169 -5.14 -0.54 10.55
CA ASP A 169 -3.98 -0.01 9.82
C ASP A 169 -4.33 1.18 8.94
N LEU A 170 -5.47 1.12 8.25
CA LEU A 170 -5.91 2.22 7.39
C LEU A 170 -6.30 3.45 8.21
N LEU A 171 -6.95 3.28 9.37
CA LEU A 171 -7.25 4.36 10.29
C LEU A 171 -6.00 4.92 10.98
N ALA A 172 -4.99 4.10 11.23
CA ALA A 172 -3.70 4.57 11.74
C ALA A 172 -2.95 5.41 10.68
N CYS A 173 -3.07 5.02 9.40
CA CYS A 173 -2.37 5.66 8.30
C CYS A 173 -2.98 7.02 7.89
N LEU A 174 -4.31 7.13 7.78
CA LEU A 174 -4.97 8.34 7.28
C LEU A 174 -6.05 8.85 8.24
N PRO A 175 -6.31 10.17 8.30
CA PRO A 175 -7.23 10.79 9.26
C PRO A 175 -8.71 10.68 8.83
N VAL A 176 -9.12 9.52 8.33
CA VAL A 176 -10.51 9.24 7.95
C VAL A 176 -11.36 8.80 9.15
N SER A 177 -12.67 9.00 9.10
CA SER A 177 -13.58 8.54 10.17
C SER A 177 -13.98 7.08 10.03
N GLU A 178 -14.00 6.53 8.82
CA GLU A 178 -14.45 5.15 8.58
C GLU A 178 -13.67 4.38 7.52
N VAL A 179 -13.67 3.06 7.66
CA VAL A 179 -13.12 2.11 6.69
C VAL A 179 -14.15 1.03 6.42
N ARG A 180 -14.56 0.88 5.16
CA ARG A 180 -15.34 -0.28 4.71
C ARG A 180 -14.39 -1.38 4.26
N VAL A 181 -14.59 -2.59 4.76
CA VAL A 181 -13.82 -3.77 4.35
C VAL A 181 -14.77 -4.81 3.76
N THR A 182 -14.51 -5.18 2.51
CA THR A 182 -15.25 -6.22 1.81
C THR A 182 -14.32 -7.40 1.52
N ALA A 183 -14.80 -8.61 1.75
CA ALA A 183 -14.08 -9.84 1.45
C ALA A 183 -14.77 -10.64 0.37
N SER A 184 -13.98 -11.21 -0.53
CA SER A 184 -14.43 -12.12 -1.59
C SER A 184 -13.81 -13.50 -1.42
N TRP A 185 -14.57 -14.54 -1.75
CA TRP A 185 -14.06 -15.90 -1.85
C TRP A 185 -14.81 -16.64 -2.97
N LYS A 186 -14.06 -17.33 -3.84
CA LYS A 186 -14.62 -18.05 -5.02
C LYS A 186 -15.54 -17.19 -5.91
N GLY A 187 -15.25 -15.88 -5.97
CA GLY A 187 -15.99 -14.91 -6.79
C GLY A 187 -17.22 -14.30 -6.10
N GLU A 188 -17.56 -14.73 -4.88
CA GLU A 188 -18.70 -14.22 -4.12
C GLU A 188 -18.24 -13.32 -2.98
N THR A 189 -19.07 -12.34 -2.61
CA THR A 189 -18.82 -11.49 -1.44
C THR A 189 -19.27 -12.24 -0.19
N VAL A 190 -18.31 -12.54 0.70
CA VAL A 190 -18.54 -13.36 1.91
C VAL A 190 -18.52 -12.55 3.20
N MET A 191 -18.01 -11.31 3.15
CA MET A 191 -18.09 -10.36 4.26
C MET A 191 -18.16 -8.93 3.71
N ASP A 192 -18.99 -8.11 4.32
CA ASP A 192 -18.96 -6.66 4.16
C ASP A 192 -19.17 -6.00 5.53
N ALA A 193 -18.25 -5.13 5.93
CA ALA A 193 -18.25 -4.50 7.25
C ALA A 193 -17.78 -3.05 7.18
N VAL A 194 -18.37 -2.17 8.01
CA VAL A 194 -17.97 -0.77 8.12
C VAL A 194 -17.43 -0.52 9.51
N TYR A 195 -16.14 -0.20 9.60
CA TYR A 195 -15.46 0.08 10.85
C TYR A 195 -15.30 1.58 11.02
N ARG A 196 -15.96 2.16 12.01
CA ARG A 196 -15.76 3.57 12.36
C ARG A 196 -14.65 3.72 13.39
N ARG A 197 -13.88 4.79 13.27
CA ARG A 197 -12.81 5.14 14.20
C ARG A 197 -13.31 5.14 15.64
N GLU A 198 -14.43 5.81 15.89
CA GLU A 198 -15.05 5.90 17.23
C GLU A 198 -15.33 4.54 17.87
N GLN A 199 -15.69 3.53 17.06
CA GLN A 199 -15.97 2.19 17.53
C GLN A 199 -14.69 1.45 17.89
N LEU A 200 -13.55 1.79 17.27
CA LEU A 200 -12.26 1.11 17.50
C LEU A 200 -11.38 1.82 18.54
N LEU A 201 -11.67 3.09 18.84
CA LEU A 201 -10.96 3.85 19.87
C LEU A 201 -11.11 3.23 21.26
N HIS A 202 -10.03 3.33 22.05
CA HIS A 202 -9.96 2.88 23.45
C HIS A 202 -10.29 1.39 23.69
N LYS A 203 -10.35 0.58 22.64
CA LYS A 203 -10.54 -0.87 22.74
C LYS A 203 -9.20 -1.57 23.02
N ASN A 204 -9.23 -2.55 23.92
CA ASN A 204 -8.09 -3.43 24.15
C ASN A 204 -8.23 -4.70 23.30
N PHE A 205 -7.54 -4.74 22.16
CA PHE A 205 -7.67 -5.81 21.17
C PHE A 205 -7.11 -7.16 21.63
N SER A 206 -6.29 -7.21 22.69
CA SER A 206 -5.79 -8.47 23.26
C SER A 206 -6.88 -9.31 23.93
N PHE A 207 -7.99 -8.71 24.34
CA PHE A 207 -9.09 -9.39 25.03
C PHE A 207 -10.40 -9.38 24.24
N LEU A 208 -10.38 -8.93 23.00
CA LEU A 208 -11.55 -8.85 22.14
C LEU A 208 -11.67 -10.07 21.24
N ASP A 209 -12.90 -10.54 21.08
CA ASP A 209 -13.29 -11.45 20.01
C ASP A 209 -13.48 -10.64 18.73
N PRO A 210 -12.69 -10.90 17.67
CA PRO A 210 -12.80 -10.16 16.42
C PRO A 210 -14.16 -10.38 15.76
N VAL A 211 -14.76 -11.57 15.88
CA VAL A 211 -16.06 -11.88 15.26
C VAL A 211 -17.14 -11.01 15.88
N LYS A 212 -17.21 -10.98 17.21
CA LYS A 212 -18.17 -10.17 17.94
C LYS A 212 -17.99 -8.67 17.62
N LEU A 213 -16.76 -8.19 17.57
CA LEU A 213 -16.48 -6.80 17.21
C LEU A 213 -16.94 -6.48 15.78
N THR A 214 -16.64 -7.35 14.82
CA THR A 214 -17.04 -7.17 13.43
C THR A 214 -18.57 -7.17 13.29
N GLU A 215 -19.29 -8.00 14.05
CA GLU A 215 -20.76 -7.94 14.14
C GLU A 215 -21.29 -6.66 14.79
N GLU A 216 -20.66 -6.16 15.87
CA GLU A 216 -20.97 -4.86 16.49
C GLU A 216 -20.78 -3.69 15.50
N CYS A 217 -19.84 -3.84 14.56
CA CYS A 217 -19.61 -2.93 13.44
C CYS A 217 -20.58 -3.15 12.26
N GLY A 218 -21.63 -3.96 12.42
CA GLY A 218 -22.68 -4.15 11.43
C GLY A 218 -22.29 -5.05 10.27
N ALA A 219 -21.34 -5.96 10.44
CA ALA A 219 -20.92 -6.84 9.37
C ALA A 219 -22.03 -7.79 8.88
N VAL A 220 -22.06 -7.98 7.57
CA VAL A 220 -22.88 -8.98 6.89
C VAL A 220 -21.97 -10.10 6.42
N PHE A 221 -22.24 -11.32 6.87
CA PHE A 221 -21.57 -12.54 6.40
C PHE A 221 -22.54 -13.33 5.51
N ASN A 222 -22.07 -13.78 4.35
CA ASN A 222 -22.84 -14.57 3.39
C ASN A 222 -22.32 -16.00 3.27
#